data_AF-A0A427A3E6-F1
#
_entry.id   AF-A0A427A3E6-F1
#
_cell.length_a   1.000
_cell.length_b   1.000
_cell.length_c   1.000
_cell.angle_alpha   90.00
_cell.angle_beta   90.00
_cell.angle_gamma   90.00
#
_symmetry.space_group_name_H-M   'P 1'
#
loop_
_entity.id
_entity.type
_entity.pdbx_description
1 polymer ?
#
loop_
_entity_poly.entity_id
_entity_poly.type
_entity_poly.pdbx_seq_one_letter_code
_entity_poly.pdbx_strand_id
1 'polypeptide(L)'
;VKRITLIFENIVPDVISKTPSQLLLFQEAEKHLSDMVVSKALVAKIDRPMGIVCFQRAKDSNDILNSWAMNLEKLLDLVEKSCHQIHKETMIHKAVLKA
;
A
#
# COMPACT_ATOMS: atom_id res chain seq x y z
N VAL A 1 3.02 -0.49 8.05
CA VAL A 1 1.55 -0.66 8.17
C VAL A 1 1.05 -1.28 6.88
N LYS A 2 0.33 -2.40 7.02
CA LYS A 2 0.30 -3.52 6.08
C LYS A 2 -0.28 -3.17 4.70
N ARG A 3 0.44 -3.66 3.68
CA ARG A 3 0.10 -3.79 2.28
C ARG A 3 -1.08 -4.77 2.18
N ILE A 4 -2.30 -4.24 2.01
CA ILE A 4 -3.45 -5.02 1.51
C ILE A 4 -3.66 -4.53 0.07
N THR A 5 -2.78 -4.98 -0.81
CA THR A 5 -3.10 -5.06 -2.23
C THR A 5 -3.85 -6.37 -2.37
N LEU A 6 -5.18 -6.32 -2.24
CA LEU A 6 -6.01 -7.39 -2.79
C LEU A 6 -5.86 -7.27 -4.30
N ILE A 7 -5.00 -8.11 -4.85
CA ILE A 7 -5.01 -8.45 -6.27
C ILE A 7 -6.37 -9.10 -6.51
N PHE A 8 -7.34 -8.29 -6.95
CA PHE A 8 -8.52 -8.75 -7.67
C PHE A 8 -8.27 -8.68 -9.18
N GLU A 9 -7.03 -8.91 -9.62
CA GLU A 9 -6.82 -9.34 -11.00
C GLU A 9 -7.32 -10.78 -11.12
N ASN A 10 -8.39 -10.95 -11.91
CA ASN A 10 -8.96 -12.18 -12.46
C ASN A 10 -10.14 -12.87 -11.77
N ILE A 11 -11.07 -12.15 -11.13
CA ILE A 11 -12.47 -12.62 -11.06
C ILE A 11 -13.44 -11.45 -11.26
N VAL A 12 -13.79 -11.18 -12.52
CA VAL A 12 -14.99 -10.45 -12.93
C VAL A 12 -15.42 -11.08 -14.27
N PRO A 13 -16.70 -11.36 -14.60
CA PRO A 13 -17.88 -11.69 -13.81
C PRO A 13 -18.73 -12.84 -14.45
N ASP A 14 -19.01 -13.97 -13.79
CA ASP A 14 -20.06 -14.89 -14.30
C ASP A 14 -20.79 -15.74 -13.24
N VAL A 15 -20.38 -15.66 -11.96
CA VAL A 15 -20.88 -16.59 -10.92
C VAL A 15 -21.60 -15.90 -9.75
N ILE A 16 -21.55 -14.56 -9.62
CA ILE A 16 -22.08 -13.83 -8.44
C ILE A 16 -23.57 -13.48 -8.57
N SER A 17 -24.31 -14.08 -9.52
CA SER A 17 -25.75 -13.84 -9.70
C SER A 17 -26.67 -14.86 -9.01
N LYS A 18 -26.14 -15.86 -8.27
CA LYS A 18 -26.93 -17.10 -8.06
C LYS A 18 -27.59 -17.36 -6.69
N THR A 19 -27.49 -16.50 -5.68
CA THR A 19 -28.34 -16.65 -4.47
C THR A 19 -28.83 -15.32 -3.87
N PRO A 20 -30.12 -15.19 -3.49
CA PRO A 20 -30.68 -13.96 -2.92
C PRO A 20 -30.01 -13.52 -1.61
N SER A 21 -29.53 -14.46 -0.82
CA SER A 21 -28.92 -14.21 0.49
C SER A 21 -27.59 -13.46 0.40
N GLN A 22 -26.78 -13.71 -0.62
CA GLN A 22 -25.50 -13.01 -0.78
C GLN A 22 -25.67 -11.57 -1.32
N LEU A 23 -26.74 -11.31 -2.06
CA LEU A 23 -27.06 -9.96 -2.52
C LEU A 23 -27.42 -9.03 -1.35
N LEU A 24 -28.18 -9.55 -0.37
CA LEU A 24 -28.52 -8.83 0.86
C LEU A 24 -27.27 -8.49 1.68
N LEU A 25 -26.33 -9.44 1.80
CA LEU A 25 -25.07 -9.22 2.52
C LEU A 25 -24.23 -8.11 1.88
N PHE A 26 -24.17 -8.07 0.55
CA PHE A 26 -23.43 -7.01 -0.16
C PHE A 26 -24.04 -5.63 0.08
N GLN A 27 -25.37 -5.51 0.02
CA GLN A 27 -26.09 -4.26 0.30
C GLN A 27 -25.90 -3.78 1.74
N GLU A 28 -25.91 -4.71 2.70
CA GLU A 28 -25.67 -4.40 4.10
C GLU A 28 -24.23 -3.94 4.35
N ALA A 29 -23.25 -4.64 3.77
CA ALA A 29 -21.84 -4.26 3.87
C ALA A 29 -21.56 -2.88 3.25
N GLU A 30 -22.18 -2.60 2.08
CA GLU A 30 -22.04 -1.30 1.44
C GLU A 30 -22.65 -0.18 2.28
N LYS A 31 -23.84 -0.41 2.84
CA LYS A 31 -24.50 0.55 3.75
C LYS A 31 -23.62 0.83 4.96
N HIS A 32 -23.08 -0.22 5.59
CA HIS A 32 -22.21 -0.08 6.75
C HIS A 32 -20.92 0.69 6.41
N LEU A 33 -20.29 0.39 5.27
CA LEU A 33 -19.14 1.15 4.78
C LEU A 33 -19.50 2.62 4.54
N SER A 34 -20.67 2.90 3.96
CA SER A 34 -21.14 4.26 3.71
C SER A 34 -21.34 5.03 5.04
N ASP A 35 -21.92 4.40 6.05
CA ASP A 35 -22.10 4.99 7.38
C ASP A 35 -20.75 5.30 8.05
N MET A 36 -19.76 4.43 7.89
CA MET A 36 -18.40 4.65 8.39
C MET A 36 -17.66 5.78 7.65
N VAL A 37 -17.91 5.96 6.34
CA VAL A 37 -17.35 7.08 5.57
C VAL A 37 -18.00 8.40 6.00
N VAL A 38 -19.32 8.43 6.19
CA VAL A 38 -20.07 9.62 6.62
C VAL A 38 -19.67 10.05 8.04
N SER A 39 -19.49 9.09 8.95
CA SER A 39 -18.98 9.36 10.31
C SER A 39 -17.49 9.74 10.35
N LYS A 40 -16.81 9.76 9.19
CA LYS A 40 -15.36 10.03 9.05
C LYS A 40 -14.47 9.04 9.80
N ALA A 41 -15.00 7.87 10.18
CA ALA A 41 -14.24 6.80 10.80
C ALA A 41 -13.22 6.19 9.81
N LEU A 42 -13.55 6.22 8.51
CA LEU A 42 -12.64 5.80 7.44
C LEU A 42 -12.78 6.70 6.20
N VAL A 43 -11.72 6.77 5.40
CA VAL A 43 -11.73 7.42 4.08
C VAL A 43 -11.79 6.34 3.03
N ALA A 44 -12.91 6.27 2.30
CA ALA A 44 -13.05 5.35 1.18
C ALA A 44 -13.92 5.95 0.07
N LYS A 45 -13.71 5.46 -1.16
CA LYS A 45 -14.58 5.69 -2.32
C LYS A 45 -15.13 4.35 -2.79
N ILE A 46 -16.44 4.28 -3.01
CA ILE A 46 -17.15 3.09 -3.48
C ILE A 46 -17.50 3.29 -4.96
N ASP A 47 -17.03 2.39 -5.82
CA ASP A 47 -17.43 2.29 -7.22
C ASP A 47 -18.47 1.17 -7.36
N ARG A 48 -19.76 1.54 -7.35
CA ARG A 48 -20.87 0.57 -7.36
C ARG A 48 -20.97 -0.24 -8.66
N PRO A 49 -20.86 0.36 -9.87
CA PRO A 49 -20.89 -0.40 -11.12
C PRO A 49 -19.76 -1.44 -11.23
N MET A 50 -18.57 -1.12 -10.73
CA MET A 50 -17.42 -2.03 -10.76
C MET A 50 -17.31 -2.94 -9.52
N GLY A 51 -18.05 -2.64 -8.45
CA GLY A 51 -17.97 -3.38 -7.17
C GLY A 51 -16.65 -3.18 -6.43
N ILE A 52 -15.93 -2.07 -6.66
CA ILE A 52 -14.60 -1.82 -6.08
C ILE A 52 -14.70 -0.78 -4.96
N VAL A 53 -13.99 -1.03 -3.85
CA VAL A 53 -13.84 -0.06 -2.75
C VAL A 53 -12.38 0.38 -2.62
N CYS A 54 -12.14 1.68 -2.78
CA CYS A 54 -10.83 2.30 -2.67
C CYS A 54 -10.68 3.00 -1.32
N PHE A 55 -9.87 2.44 -0.42
CA PHE A 55 -9.55 3.03 0.90
C PHE A 55 -8.40 4.05 0.86
N GLN A 56 -7.85 4.29 -0.32
CA GLN A 56 -6.75 5.22 -0.48
C GLN A 56 -7.30 6.62 -0.73
N ARG A 57 -6.75 7.61 -0.02
CA ARG A 57 -7.00 9.01 -0.36
C ARG A 57 -6.47 9.26 -1.77
N ALA A 58 -7.24 10.01 -2.56
CA ALA A 58 -6.74 10.52 -3.84
C ALA A 58 -5.47 11.33 -3.55
N LYS A 59 -4.34 10.83 -4.01
CA LYS A 59 -3.06 11.53 -3.92
C LYS A 59 -3.06 12.58 -5.02
N ASP A 60 -2.73 13.81 -4.67
CA ASP A 60 -2.46 14.81 -5.69
C ASP A 60 -1.08 14.57 -6.33
N SER A 61 -0.80 15.25 -7.42
CA SER A 61 0.48 15.11 -8.12
C SER A 61 1.66 15.46 -7.21
N ASN A 62 1.53 16.45 -6.31
CA ASN A 62 2.59 16.81 -5.38
C ASN A 62 2.81 15.73 -4.33
N ASP A 63 1.76 15.13 -3.76
CA ASP A 63 1.91 14.00 -2.83
C ASP A 63 2.72 12.84 -3.45
N ILE A 64 2.49 12.56 -4.74
CA ILE A 64 3.23 11.53 -5.47
C ILE A 64 4.70 11.92 -5.64
N LEU A 65 4.96 13.16 -6.08
CA LEU A 65 6.31 13.67 -6.29
C LEU A 65 7.11 13.75 -4.99
N ASN A 66 6.49 14.23 -3.90
CA ASN A 66 7.10 14.28 -2.58
C ASN A 66 7.41 12.87 -2.07
N SER A 67 6.50 11.92 -2.26
CA SER A 67 6.78 10.51 -1.92
C SER A 67 7.96 9.95 -2.71
N TRP A 68 8.10 10.33 -3.97
CA TRP A 68 9.24 9.93 -4.81
C TRP A 68 10.54 10.56 -4.32
N ALA A 69 10.55 11.86 -4.04
CA ALA A 69 11.72 12.56 -3.50
C ALA A 69 12.20 11.94 -2.19
N MET A 70 11.28 11.66 -1.24
CA MET A 70 11.62 10.99 0.01
C MET A 70 12.19 9.57 -0.19
N ASN A 71 11.71 8.85 -1.21
CA ASN A 71 12.23 7.52 -1.51
C ASN A 71 13.66 7.59 -2.08
N LEU A 72 13.96 8.60 -2.91
CA LEU A 72 15.31 8.84 -3.42
C LEU A 72 16.28 9.24 -2.30
N GLU A 73 15.85 10.11 -1.38
CA GLU A 73 16.66 10.49 -0.23
C GLU A 73 17.02 9.27 0.64
N LYS A 74 16.02 8.43 0.96
CA LYS A 74 16.24 7.18 1.71
C LYS A 74 17.17 6.21 0.98
N LEU A 75 17.05 6.13 -0.35
CA LEU A 75 17.92 5.29 -1.16
C LEU A 75 19.38 5.75 -1.05
N LEU A 76 19.62 7.05 -1.19
CA LEU A 76 20.96 7.63 -1.09
C LEU A 76 21.57 7.46 0.30
N ASP A 77 20.79 7.69 1.38
CA ASP A 77 21.21 7.46 2.76
C ASP A 77 21.62 5.98 3.00
N LEU A 78 20.87 5.03 2.44
CA LEU A 78 21.22 3.60 2.53
C LEU A 78 22.52 3.28 1.76
N VAL A 79 22.71 3.87 0.59
CA VAL A 79 23.95 3.70 -0.21
C VAL A 79 25.15 4.25 0.55
N GLU A 80 25.04 5.45 1.13
CA GLU A 80 26.11 6.07 1.91
C GLU A 80 26.46 5.21 3.14
N LYS A 81 25.45 4.76 3.89
CA LYS A 81 25.64 3.86 5.03
C LYS A 81 26.34 2.57 4.63
N SER A 82 25.92 1.94 3.52
CA SER A 82 26.55 0.72 3.02
C SER A 82 28.02 0.97 2.67
N CYS A 83 28.33 2.07 1.99
CA CYS A 83 29.70 2.47 1.66
C CYS A 83 30.56 2.64 2.93
N HIS A 84 30.03 3.31 3.95
CA HIS A 84 30.73 3.49 5.22
C HIS A 84 31.01 2.16 5.92
N GLN A 85 30.03 1.24 5.96
CA GLN A 85 30.21 -0.08 6.56
C GLN A 85 31.28 -0.89 5.82
N ILE A 86 31.27 -0.91 4.48
CA ILE A 86 32.28 -1.61 3.68
C ILE A 86 33.69 -1.06 3.97
N HIS A 87 33.84 0.26 4.03
CA HIS A 87 35.11 0.88 4.38
C HIS A 87 35.60 0.45 5.76
N LYS A 88 34.71 0.48 6.76
CA LYS A 88 35.01 0.06 8.13
C LYS A 88 35.47 -1.40 8.18
N GLU A 89 34.71 -2.31 7.55
CA GLU A 89 35.06 -3.73 7.50
C GLU A 89 36.39 -3.98 6.78
N THR A 90 36.64 -3.27 5.68
CA THR A 90 37.90 -3.35 4.94
C THR A 90 39.09 -2.93 5.80
N MET A 91 38.94 -1.86 6.60
CA MET A 91 39.98 -1.39 7.51
C MET A 91 40.26 -2.41 8.61
N ILE A 92 39.23 -2.98 9.22
CA ILE A 92 39.36 -4.01 10.26
C ILE A 92 40.07 -5.25 9.70
N HIS A 93 39.62 -5.78 8.55
CA HIS A 93 40.26 -6.93 7.93
C HIS A 93 41.73 -6.66 7.57
N LYS A 94 42.04 -5.49 7.01
CA LYS A 94 43.44 -5.10 6.71
C LYS A 94 44.30 -4.99 7.97
N ALA A 95 43.74 -4.54 9.09
CA ALA A 95 44.47 -4.49 10.36
C ALA A 95 44.74 -5.89 10.91
N VAL A 96 43.75 -6.79 10.86
CA VAL A 96 43.90 -8.20 11.30
C VAL A 96 44.94 -8.93 10.47
N LEU A 97 44.98 -8.73 9.15
CA LEU A 97 45.98 -9.37 8.27
C LEU A 97 47.41 -8.84 8.48
N LYS A 98 47.58 -7.70 9.14
CA LYS A 98 48.89 -7.09 9.44
C LYS A 98 49.40 -7.41 10.85
N ALA A 99 48.55 -7.98 11.72
CA ALA A 99 48.89 -8.42 13.07
C ALA A 99 49.32 -9.88 13.06
#